data_AF-A0A7V9UG88-F1
#
_entry.id   AF-A0A7V9UG88-F1
#
_cell.length_a   1.000
_cell.length_b   1.000
_cell.length_c   1.000
_cell.angle_alpha   90.00
_cell.angle_beta   90.00
_cell.angle_gamma   90.00
#
_symmetry.space_group_name_H-M   'P 1'
#
loop_
_entity.id
_entity.type
_entity.pdbx_description
1 polymer ?
#
loop_
_entity_poly.entity_id
_entity_poly.type
_entity_poly.pdbx_seq_one_letter_code
_entity_poly.pdbx_strand_id
1 'polypeptide(L)'
;MADDKNQDLKKNFPNSFIWFLMASLLLAMLVQNFIETKFAKVSFSYQLEHLVNLQLIQPEDSRKTALNDNLVTFSGKFRDRVTEEGKARYKFLELLNSNHELSAESVRLQQELSDQRAKVLEAGNWYLSLTGSSIPSGGFILIDDLVHGMHKDYSVVINEAPKKSSVNLIDLQEKLKAVQASPNAPAADAYGKALSDLLRNFRSPLLGIGNENVKTALRNMDSDLSETNLAALSLPQKIDIFAKVTTDLQGIADDLGVVEDHVRLNKLRSVRNYKEALDENNQIYEKLEDNVAQLDKSRQSVMHVIWFFNGQELSTRALEKQDPELYNHWFVTAKEEWANMSHNRGGFFKAPDQPLNTVLEKTFKSEEPTPNYLSYLFTLLPVLLVMGVLYFIFSKQMKGMGSNAMNFGKSPAKLMNKDTNKITFKDVAGIDEAREELQEIVEFLKSPQKFTALGGHIPKGVLCVGPPGTGKTLIAKAVAGEADRPFFSISGSDFVEMFVGVGASRIRDLFDQAKKNAPCIIFMDEIDAVGRHRGAGIGGGHDEREQTLNQLL
;
A
#
# COMPACT_ATOMS: atom_id res chain seq x y z
N MET A 1 -33.60 40.59 -78.55
CA MET A 1 -33.86 41.75 -77.67
C MET A 1 -34.52 41.20 -76.41
N ALA A 2 -34.10 41.70 -75.24
CA ALA A 2 -34.45 41.31 -73.87
C ALA A 2 -33.54 40.25 -73.23
N ASP A 3 -32.71 40.77 -72.33
CA ASP A 3 -31.93 40.11 -71.28
C ASP A 3 -32.81 39.32 -70.30
N ASP A 4 -32.28 38.20 -69.79
CA ASP A 4 -32.40 37.91 -68.36
C ASP A 4 -31.13 37.23 -67.84
N LYS A 5 -30.74 37.66 -66.64
CA LYS A 5 -29.46 37.47 -65.97
C LYS A 5 -29.39 36.11 -65.28
N ASN A 6 -28.29 35.40 -65.51
CA ASN A 6 -27.65 34.61 -64.45
C ASN A 6 -26.17 34.39 -64.79
N GLN A 7 -25.29 35.17 -64.16
CA GLN A 7 -23.86 34.86 -64.10
C GLN A 7 -23.45 34.70 -62.64
N ASP A 8 -23.07 33.47 -62.33
CA ASP A 8 -22.41 33.05 -61.11
C ASP A 8 -21.12 33.85 -60.86
N LEU A 9 -21.11 34.68 -59.82
CA LEU A 9 -19.87 35.25 -59.28
C LEU A 9 -19.25 34.26 -58.28
N LYS A 10 -18.51 33.27 -58.79
CA LYS A 10 -17.50 32.56 -57.99
C LYS A 10 -16.39 33.56 -57.61
N LYS A 11 -16.46 34.13 -56.41
CA LYS A 11 -15.32 34.82 -55.77
C LYS A 11 -14.33 33.78 -55.24
N ASN A 12 -13.31 33.46 -56.03
CA ASN A 12 -12.16 32.70 -55.58
C ASN A 12 -11.37 33.52 -54.54
N PHE A 13 -11.29 33.04 -53.30
CA PHE A 13 -10.23 33.45 -52.38
C PHE A 13 -8.87 33.04 -53.00
N PRO A 14 -7.83 33.88 -52.99
CA PRO A 14 -6.53 33.49 -53.52
C PRO A 14 -5.99 32.32 -52.70
N ASN A 15 -5.71 31.17 -53.32
CA ASN A 15 -5.09 30.02 -52.64
C ASN A 15 -3.78 30.40 -51.93
N SER A 16 -3.07 31.42 -52.43
CA SER A 16 -1.87 31.98 -51.80
C SER A 16 -2.12 32.58 -50.41
N PHE A 17 -3.32 33.09 -50.13
CA PHE A 17 -3.68 33.66 -48.84
C PHE A 17 -3.86 32.58 -47.76
N ILE A 18 -4.51 31.47 -48.12
CA ILE A 18 -4.71 30.32 -47.22
C ILE A 18 -3.36 29.66 -46.90
N TRP A 19 -2.49 29.53 -47.90
CA TRP A 19 -1.13 29.00 -47.71
C TRP A 19 -0.26 29.92 -46.84
N PHE A 20 -0.37 31.24 -46.97
CA PHE A 20 0.33 32.17 -46.10
C PHE A 20 -0.17 32.09 -44.65
N LEU A 21 -1.49 32.01 -44.44
CA LEU A 21 -2.08 31.86 -43.11
C LEU A 21 -1.65 30.54 -42.45
N MET A 22 -1.70 29.42 -43.19
CA MET A 22 -1.21 28.13 -42.71
C MET A 22 0.28 28.17 -42.39
N ALA A 23 1.10 28.79 -43.24
CA ALA A 23 2.54 28.91 -43.00
C ALA A 23 2.83 29.75 -41.75
N SER A 24 2.08 30.84 -41.52
CA SER A 24 2.21 31.67 -40.32
C SER A 24 1.75 30.96 -39.05
N LEU A 25 0.69 30.14 -39.14
CA LEU A 25 0.18 29.34 -38.03
C LEU A 25 1.13 28.19 -37.70
N LEU A 26 1.69 27.53 -38.72
CA LEU A 26 2.73 26.50 -38.56
C LEU A 26 4.02 27.09 -37.99
N LEU A 27 4.41 28.30 -38.39
CA LEU A 27 5.57 28.99 -37.84
C LEU A 27 5.32 29.38 -36.37
N ALA A 28 4.13 29.85 -36.03
CA ALA A 28 3.74 30.14 -34.64
C ALA A 28 3.73 28.87 -33.78
N MET A 29 3.20 27.76 -34.30
CA MET A 29 3.25 26.44 -33.63
C MET A 29 4.70 25.92 -33.48
N LEU A 30 5.56 26.11 -34.49
CA LEU A 30 6.98 25.74 -34.42
C LEU A 30 7.73 26.57 -33.37
N VAL A 31 7.48 27.88 -33.30
CA VAL A 31 8.09 28.76 -32.30
C VAL A 31 7.58 28.41 -30.90
N GLN A 32 6.31 28.03 -30.73
CA GLN A 32 5.80 27.52 -29.45
C GLN A 32 6.48 26.21 -29.03
N ASN A 33 6.69 25.27 -29.94
CA ASN A 33 7.39 24.01 -29.65
C ASN A 33 8.87 24.21 -29.29
N PHE A 34 9.52 25.27 -29.78
CA PHE A 34 10.90 25.59 -29.40
C PHE A 34 11.03 26.20 -27.99
N ILE A 35 9.93 26.62 -27.36
CA ILE A 35 9.90 27.25 -26.01
C ILE A 35 9.27 26.30 -24.97
N GLU A 36 9.22 24.99 -25.21
CA GLU A 36 8.91 24.05 -24.12
C GLU A 36 10.13 23.92 -23.18
N THR A 37 10.19 24.80 -22.18
CA THR A 37 11.04 24.58 -21.00
C THR A 37 10.61 23.26 -20.36
N LYS A 38 11.49 22.26 -20.34
CA LYS A 38 11.26 21.01 -19.60
C LYS A 38 11.05 21.34 -18.12
N PHE A 39 9.79 21.40 -17.70
CA PHE A 39 9.46 21.52 -16.28
C PHE A 39 9.79 20.19 -15.60
N ALA A 40 10.58 20.25 -14.54
CA ALA A 40 10.80 19.14 -13.64
C ALA A 40 9.49 18.74 -12.98
N LYS A 41 9.30 17.45 -12.72
CA LYS A 41 8.15 16.97 -11.96
C LYS A 41 8.39 17.29 -10.50
N VAL A 42 7.64 18.27 -9.98
CA VAL A 42 7.52 18.54 -8.55
C VAL A 42 6.03 18.71 -8.28
N SER A 43 5.51 17.93 -7.35
CA SER A 43 4.12 17.99 -6.93
C SER A 43 4.09 18.10 -5.40
N PHE A 44 3.19 18.91 -4.83
CA PHE A 44 2.93 19.00 -3.38
C PHE A 44 3.85 19.91 -2.53
N SER A 45 3.31 20.31 -1.37
CA SER A 45 3.95 21.16 -0.34
C SER A 45 5.09 20.46 0.38
N TYR A 46 4.89 19.20 0.78
CA TYR A 46 5.87 18.42 1.55
C TYR A 46 7.14 18.10 0.75
N GLN A 47 7.03 17.98 -0.58
CA GLN A 47 8.19 17.85 -1.45
C GLN A 47 9.14 19.04 -1.32
N LEU A 48 8.62 20.28 -1.17
CA LEU A 48 9.48 21.46 -1.04
C LEU A 48 10.35 21.40 0.22
N GLU A 49 9.83 20.89 1.34
CA GLU A 49 10.62 20.68 2.56
C GLU A 49 11.78 19.71 2.29
N HIS A 50 11.51 18.60 1.59
CA HIS A 50 12.55 17.64 1.21
C HIS A 50 13.57 18.23 0.24
N LEU A 51 13.13 18.97 -0.78
CA LEU A 51 14.02 19.63 -1.74
C LEU A 51 14.99 20.60 -1.05
N VAL A 52 14.51 21.33 -0.04
CA VAL A 52 15.33 22.24 0.74
C VAL A 52 16.24 21.47 1.70
N ASN A 53 15.69 20.50 2.45
CA ASN A 53 16.45 19.68 3.39
C ASN A 53 17.59 18.95 2.68
N LEU A 54 17.36 18.38 1.50
CA LEU A 54 18.33 17.62 0.72
C LEU A 54 19.24 18.51 -0.17
N GLN A 55 19.07 19.84 -0.12
CA GLN A 55 19.77 20.81 -0.96
C GLN A 55 19.68 20.55 -2.48
N LEU A 56 18.53 20.09 -2.96
CA LEU A 56 18.35 19.73 -4.36
C LEU A 56 18.09 20.93 -5.27
N ILE A 57 17.76 22.09 -4.69
CA ILE A 57 17.40 23.32 -5.41
C ILE A 57 18.47 24.41 -5.30
N GLN A 58 18.48 25.34 -6.25
CA GLN A 58 19.33 26.53 -6.31
C GLN A 58 18.67 27.69 -5.53
N PRO A 59 19.17 28.10 -4.35
CA PRO A 59 18.59 29.18 -3.55
C PRO A 59 18.50 30.51 -4.31
N GLU A 60 19.45 30.76 -5.21
CA GLU A 60 19.51 31.92 -6.08
C GLU A 60 18.34 32.02 -7.07
N ASP A 61 17.71 30.90 -7.42
CA ASP A 61 16.59 30.80 -8.35
C ASP A 61 15.25 30.51 -7.63
N SER A 62 15.29 30.22 -6.33
CA SER A 62 14.10 30.00 -5.50
C SER A 62 13.29 31.29 -5.29
N ARG A 63 12.06 31.32 -5.79
CA ARG A 63 11.12 32.45 -5.71
C ARG A 63 9.78 32.06 -5.12
N LYS A 64 9.16 33.00 -4.43
CA LYS A 64 7.77 32.91 -3.98
C LYS A 64 6.97 34.09 -4.52
N THR A 65 5.79 33.81 -5.06
CA THR A 65 4.85 34.82 -5.56
C THR A 65 3.53 34.66 -4.82
N ALA A 66 3.13 35.69 -4.08
CA ALA A 66 1.86 35.68 -3.37
C ALA A 66 0.69 35.76 -4.36
N LEU A 67 -0.30 34.89 -4.19
CA LEU A 67 -1.54 34.89 -4.98
C LEU A 67 -2.67 35.57 -4.20
N ASN A 68 -2.77 35.29 -2.90
CA ASN A 68 -3.66 35.94 -1.94
C ASN A 68 -3.06 35.84 -0.52
N ASP A 69 -3.79 36.30 0.51
CA ASP A 69 -3.31 36.34 1.90
C ASP A 69 -2.85 34.98 2.47
N ASN A 70 -3.32 33.86 1.91
CA ASN A 70 -3.05 32.51 2.43
C ASN A 70 -2.37 31.56 1.43
N LEU A 71 -2.24 31.96 0.16
CA LEU A 71 -1.71 31.11 -0.91
C LEU A 71 -0.52 31.74 -1.62
N VAL A 72 0.51 30.92 -1.80
CA VAL A 72 1.78 31.30 -2.41
C VAL A 72 2.17 30.28 -3.46
N THR A 73 2.68 30.77 -4.59
CA THR A 73 3.34 29.93 -5.58
C THR A 73 4.83 29.92 -5.31
N PHE A 74 5.41 28.75 -5.08
CA PHE A 74 6.86 28.58 -5.04
C PHE A 74 7.38 28.16 -6.42
N SER A 75 8.52 28.69 -6.82
CA SER A 75 9.20 28.29 -8.05
C SER A 75 10.70 28.29 -7.84
N GLY A 76 11.41 27.56 -8.68
CA GLY A 76 12.86 27.53 -8.61
C GLY A 76 13.46 26.59 -9.63
N LYS A 77 14.74 26.29 -9.42
CA LYS A 77 15.52 25.44 -10.31
C LYS A 77 16.25 24.37 -9.50
N PHE A 78 16.23 23.15 -10.00
CA PHE A 78 17.06 22.07 -9.46
C PHE A 78 18.54 22.34 -9.73
N ARG A 79 19.41 21.89 -8.81
CA ARG A 79 20.84 21.90 -9.04
C ARG A 79 21.22 20.97 -10.20
N ASP A 80 22.31 21.29 -10.88
CA ASP A 80 22.84 20.42 -11.96
C ASP A 80 23.50 19.16 -11.38
N ARG A 81 23.92 19.20 -10.11
CA ARG A 81 24.52 18.08 -9.37
C ARG A 81 24.18 18.14 -7.89
N VAL A 82 24.19 16.98 -7.25
CA VAL A 82 24.03 16.83 -5.80
C VAL A 82 25.29 17.36 -5.09
N THR A 83 25.11 18.15 -4.04
CA THR A 83 26.20 18.71 -3.22
C THR A 83 26.71 17.67 -2.21
N GLU A 84 27.95 17.84 -1.73
CA GLU A 84 28.48 16.98 -0.65
C GLU A 84 27.67 17.13 0.63
N GLU A 85 27.19 18.34 0.93
CA GLU A 85 26.29 18.58 2.06
C GLU A 85 24.93 17.88 1.86
N GLY A 86 24.34 17.92 0.65
CA GLY A 86 23.13 17.18 0.33
C GLY A 86 23.30 15.66 0.53
N LYS A 87 24.45 15.11 0.15
CA LYS A 87 24.79 13.68 0.42
C LYS A 87 24.89 13.39 1.90
N ALA A 88 25.56 14.25 2.68
CA ALA A 88 25.67 14.10 4.13
C ALA A 88 24.30 14.14 4.81
N ARG A 89 23.42 15.06 4.36
CA ARG A 89 22.05 15.18 4.83
C ARG A 89 21.20 13.96 4.50
N TYR A 90 21.20 13.49 3.25
CA TYR A 90 20.48 12.27 2.87
C TYR A 90 20.96 11.06 3.67
N LYS A 91 22.28 10.87 3.77
CA LYS A 91 22.88 9.77 4.53
C LYS A 91 22.46 9.80 6.00
N PHE A 92 22.41 10.98 6.62
CA PHE A 92 21.92 11.12 7.99
C PHE A 92 20.46 10.67 8.12
N LEU A 93 19.58 11.12 7.23
CA LEU A 93 18.16 10.74 7.26
C LEU A 93 17.97 9.23 7.05
N GLU A 94 18.71 8.65 6.11
CA GLU A 94 18.69 7.20 5.85
C GLU A 94 19.14 6.40 7.08
N LEU A 95 20.26 6.78 7.69
CA LEU A 95 20.75 6.15 8.91
C LEU A 95 19.76 6.30 10.07
N LEU A 96 19.12 7.47 10.22
CA LEU A 96 18.12 7.71 11.25
C LEU A 96 16.88 6.81 11.05
N ASN A 97 16.39 6.68 9.82
CA ASN A 97 15.30 5.75 9.51
C ASN A 97 15.67 4.30 9.86
N SER A 98 16.86 3.85 9.42
CA SER A 98 17.34 2.51 9.73
C SER A 98 17.53 2.30 11.24
N ASN A 99 17.98 3.32 11.99
CA ASN A 99 18.07 3.24 13.45
C ASN A 99 16.70 3.01 14.09
N HIS A 100 15.66 3.73 13.63
CA HIS A 100 14.30 3.54 14.11
C HIS A 100 13.78 2.13 13.83
N GLU A 101 13.96 1.63 12.60
CA GLU A 101 13.54 0.28 12.18
C GLU A 101 14.26 -0.80 13.01
N LEU A 102 15.59 -0.73 13.11
CA LEU A 102 16.40 -1.69 13.86
C LEU A 102 16.10 -1.65 15.36
N SER A 103 15.86 -0.46 15.92
CA SER A 103 15.50 -0.32 17.35
C SER A 103 14.13 -0.95 17.63
N ALA A 104 13.14 -0.72 16.77
CA ALA A 104 11.83 -1.33 16.92
C ALA A 104 11.89 -2.86 16.79
N GLU A 105 12.67 -3.37 15.83
CA GLU A 105 12.89 -4.80 15.64
C GLU A 105 13.63 -5.43 16.83
N SER A 106 14.65 -4.76 17.36
CA SER A 106 15.37 -5.20 18.56
C SER A 106 14.43 -5.35 19.76
N VAL A 107 13.56 -4.37 20.01
CA VAL A 107 12.57 -4.44 21.11
C VAL A 107 11.60 -5.60 20.92
N ARG A 108 11.11 -5.83 19.69
CA ARG A 108 10.23 -6.95 19.37
C ARG A 108 10.91 -8.30 19.63
N LEU A 109 12.15 -8.47 19.15
CA LEU A 109 12.90 -9.71 19.32
C LEU A 109 13.27 -9.98 20.79
N GLN A 110 13.56 -8.93 21.57
CA GLN A 110 13.75 -9.08 23.02
C GLN A 110 12.49 -9.64 23.71
N GLN A 111 11.31 -9.17 23.33
CA GLN A 111 10.05 -9.66 23.87
C GLN A 111 9.81 -11.12 23.45
N GLU A 112 10.02 -11.44 22.18
CA GLU A 112 9.92 -12.82 21.68
C GLU A 112 10.89 -13.77 22.40
N LEU A 113 12.14 -13.37 22.61
CA LEU A 113 13.12 -14.14 23.37
C LEU A 113 12.66 -14.39 24.81
N SER A 114 12.06 -13.40 25.47
CA SER A 114 11.50 -13.59 26.81
C SER A 114 10.41 -14.68 26.82
N ASP A 115 9.51 -14.65 25.84
CA ASP A 115 8.42 -15.62 25.73
C ASP A 115 8.93 -17.03 25.39
N GLN A 116 9.91 -17.13 24.48
CA GLN A 116 10.53 -18.40 24.12
C GLN A 116 11.35 -18.97 25.29
N ARG A 117 12.03 -18.13 26.07
CA ARG A 117 12.79 -18.54 27.27
C ARG A 117 11.90 -19.26 28.27
N ALA A 118 10.69 -18.75 28.51
CA ALA A 118 9.72 -19.38 29.39
C ALA A 118 9.35 -20.80 28.92
N LYS A 119 9.14 -20.99 27.61
CA LYS A 119 8.83 -22.30 27.01
C LYS A 119 10.00 -23.27 27.08
N VAL A 120 11.24 -22.77 26.93
CA VAL A 120 12.45 -23.59 27.11
C VAL A 120 12.56 -24.08 28.55
N LEU A 121 12.34 -23.19 29.53
CA LEU A 121 12.33 -23.56 30.95
C LEU A 121 11.21 -24.56 31.27
N GLU A 122 10.01 -24.38 30.72
CA GLU A 122 8.90 -25.32 30.90
C GLU A 122 9.24 -26.70 30.33
N ALA A 123 9.76 -26.77 29.10
CA ALA A 123 10.14 -28.03 28.47
C ALA A 123 11.30 -28.72 29.21
N GLY A 124 12.29 -27.97 29.69
CA GLY A 124 13.40 -28.52 30.48
C GLY A 124 12.95 -29.02 31.85
N ASN A 125 12.07 -28.29 32.54
CA ASN A 125 11.47 -28.74 33.80
C ASN A 125 10.62 -29.99 33.59
N TRP A 126 9.85 -30.04 32.50
CA TRP A 126 9.07 -31.22 32.14
C TRP A 126 10.00 -32.41 31.89
N TYR A 127 11.05 -32.24 31.09
CA TYR A 127 12.07 -33.26 30.86
C TYR A 127 12.66 -33.81 32.17
N LEU A 128 13.11 -32.93 33.07
CA LEU A 128 13.64 -33.33 34.38
C LEU A 128 12.61 -34.06 35.24
N SER A 129 11.33 -33.66 35.17
CA SER A 129 10.26 -34.35 35.90
C SER A 129 10.00 -35.76 35.37
N LEU A 130 10.19 -35.99 34.06
CA LEU A 130 10.01 -37.29 33.42
C LEU A 130 11.19 -38.22 33.62
N THR A 131 12.42 -37.71 33.52
CA THR A 131 13.63 -38.53 33.66
C THR A 131 14.02 -38.76 35.12
N GLY A 132 13.71 -37.81 36.01
CA GLY A 132 14.19 -37.81 37.38
C GLY A 132 15.67 -37.43 37.51
N SER A 133 16.29 -36.91 36.45
CA SER A 133 17.71 -36.52 36.45
C SER A 133 18.00 -35.50 37.55
N SER A 134 19.14 -35.67 38.23
CA SER A 134 19.59 -34.71 39.22
C SER A 134 20.09 -33.42 38.58
N ILE A 135 19.93 -32.30 39.29
CA ILE A 135 20.48 -31.00 38.89
C ILE A 135 21.90 -30.88 39.45
N PRO A 136 22.92 -30.65 38.61
CA PRO A 136 24.30 -30.39 39.08
C PRO A 136 24.39 -29.12 39.93
N SER A 137 25.49 -28.96 40.69
CA SER A 137 25.70 -27.76 41.52
C SER A 137 25.73 -26.44 40.73
N GLY A 138 26.04 -26.48 39.43
CA GLY A 138 26.01 -25.34 38.51
C GLY A 138 24.66 -25.13 37.80
N GLY A 139 23.62 -25.85 38.21
CA GLY A 139 22.33 -25.86 37.52
C GLY A 139 22.30 -26.78 36.30
N PHE A 140 21.10 -27.02 35.79
CA PHE A 140 20.87 -27.76 34.55
C PHE A 140 20.85 -26.77 33.39
N ILE A 141 22.02 -26.59 32.76
CA ILE A 141 22.23 -25.64 31.67
C ILE A 141 21.58 -26.19 30.40
N LEU A 142 20.57 -25.49 29.90
CA LEU A 142 19.91 -25.75 28.62
C LEU A 142 20.63 -25.04 27.49
N ILE A 143 21.03 -23.79 27.73
CA ILE A 143 21.73 -22.93 26.76
C ILE A 143 22.81 -22.18 27.53
N ASP A 144 24.05 -22.37 27.11
CA ASP A 144 25.24 -21.76 27.71
C ASP A 144 25.38 -20.27 27.35
N ASP A 145 26.14 -19.53 28.15
CA ASP A 145 26.58 -18.15 27.89
C ASP A 145 27.56 -18.10 26.71
N LEU A 146 28.46 -19.10 26.63
CA LEU A 146 29.53 -19.17 25.63
C LEU A 146 29.04 -19.22 24.18
N VAL A 147 27.76 -19.48 23.95
CA VAL A 147 27.21 -19.53 22.60
C VAL A 147 27.20 -18.12 21.99
N HIS A 148 27.01 -17.02 22.76
CA HIS A 148 26.86 -15.67 22.17
C HIS A 148 27.15 -14.45 23.07
N GLY A 149 28.10 -13.60 22.65
CA GLY A 149 27.88 -12.15 22.39
C GLY A 149 27.75 -11.12 23.53
N MET A 150 28.87 -10.79 24.21
CA MET A 150 29.33 -9.49 24.78
C MET A 150 28.43 -8.60 25.69
N HIS A 151 27.09 -8.62 25.63
CA HIS A 151 26.29 -7.52 26.23
C HIS A 151 25.14 -7.93 27.16
N LYS A 152 24.61 -9.16 27.09
CA LYS A 152 23.53 -9.61 27.98
C LYS A 152 23.51 -11.13 28.13
N ASP A 153 23.30 -11.60 29.36
CA ASP A 153 23.20 -13.02 29.67
C ASP A 153 21.84 -13.58 29.20
N TYR A 154 21.87 -14.30 28.08
CA TYR A 154 20.75 -15.05 27.52
C TYR A 154 20.81 -16.55 27.88
N SER A 155 21.66 -16.94 28.82
CA SER A 155 21.73 -18.33 29.26
C SER A 155 20.40 -18.79 29.85
N VAL A 156 20.10 -20.08 29.68
CA VAL A 156 18.89 -20.69 30.22
C VAL A 156 19.30 -21.84 31.13
N VAL A 157 19.14 -21.62 32.43
CA VAL A 157 19.57 -22.56 33.47
C VAL A 157 18.42 -22.86 34.42
N ILE A 158 18.20 -24.15 34.68
CA ILE A 158 17.25 -24.61 35.70
C ILE A 158 18.04 -24.88 36.99
N ASN A 159 17.73 -24.11 38.05
CA ASN A 159 18.46 -24.17 39.32
C ASN A 159 17.79 -25.06 40.37
N GLU A 160 16.49 -25.26 40.27
CA GLU A 160 15.70 -26.02 41.25
C GLU A 160 15.04 -27.22 40.61
N ALA A 161 15.05 -28.35 41.31
CA ALA A 161 14.42 -29.56 40.82
C ALA A 161 12.89 -29.35 40.78
N PRO A 162 12.22 -29.78 39.68
CA PRO A 162 10.78 -29.67 39.60
C PRO A 162 10.13 -30.46 40.74
N LYS A 163 9.04 -29.94 41.30
CA LYS A 163 8.27 -30.65 42.34
C LYS A 163 7.85 -32.02 41.80
N LYS A 164 8.18 -33.10 42.52
CA LYS A 164 7.77 -34.47 42.16
C LYS A 164 6.25 -34.53 42.03
N SER A 165 5.76 -34.64 40.80
CA SER A 165 4.32 -34.67 40.46
C SER A 165 3.84 -36.04 40.00
N SER A 166 4.74 -36.90 39.51
CA SER A 166 4.43 -38.23 38.99
C SER A 166 5.63 -39.18 39.05
N VAL A 167 5.41 -40.46 38.76
CA VAL A 167 6.46 -41.49 38.66
C VAL A 167 7.37 -41.14 37.49
N ASN A 168 8.68 -40.99 37.74
CA ASN A 168 9.67 -40.72 36.69
C ASN A 168 10.36 -42.01 36.21
N LEU A 169 11.24 -41.87 35.22
CA LEU A 169 11.94 -42.99 34.59
C LEU A 169 12.87 -43.74 35.55
N ILE A 170 13.58 -43.03 36.44
CA ILE A 170 14.41 -43.65 37.48
C ILE A 170 13.55 -44.46 38.46
N ASP A 171 12.43 -43.89 38.91
CA ASP A 171 11.48 -44.59 39.80
C ASP A 171 10.92 -45.87 39.10
N LEU A 172 10.66 -45.82 37.78
CA LEU A 172 10.25 -47.01 37.01
C LEU A 172 11.38 -48.04 36.86
N GLN A 173 12.63 -47.63 36.67
CA GLN A 173 13.73 -48.59 36.59
C GLN A 173 13.90 -49.38 37.90
N GLU A 174 13.74 -48.72 39.05
CA GLU A 174 13.76 -49.39 40.35
C GLU A 174 12.58 -50.35 40.50
N LYS A 175 11.36 -49.93 40.12
CA LYS A 175 10.17 -50.79 40.15
C LYS A 175 10.29 -51.99 39.21
N LEU A 176 10.92 -51.83 38.04
CA LEU A 176 11.14 -52.92 37.09
C LEU A 176 12.01 -54.02 37.69
N LYS A 177 13.12 -53.64 38.35
CA LYS A 177 14.00 -54.59 39.03
C LYS A 177 13.24 -55.38 40.10
N ALA A 178 12.35 -54.72 40.85
CA ALA A 178 11.52 -55.39 41.86
C ALA A 178 10.50 -56.37 41.24
N VAL A 179 9.85 -55.99 40.13
CA VAL A 179 8.91 -56.86 39.40
C VAL A 179 9.63 -58.06 38.78
N GLN A 180 10.83 -57.88 38.24
CA GLN A 180 11.65 -58.97 37.69
C GLN A 180 12.15 -59.94 38.77
N ALA A 181 12.51 -59.43 39.96
CA ALA A 181 12.96 -60.27 41.07
C ALA A 181 11.83 -61.13 41.66
N SER A 182 10.60 -60.60 41.71
CA SER A 182 9.42 -61.29 42.25
C SER A 182 8.19 -61.12 41.35
N PRO A 183 8.12 -61.86 40.21
CA PRO A 183 7.04 -61.70 39.23
C PRO A 183 5.68 -62.04 39.81
N ASN A 184 4.75 -61.08 39.76
CA ASN A 184 3.34 -61.30 40.07
C ASN A 184 2.46 -60.41 39.17
N ALA A 185 1.26 -60.90 38.84
CA ALA A 185 0.36 -60.22 37.90
C ALA A 185 -0.06 -58.80 38.37
N PRO A 186 -0.47 -58.57 39.64
CA PRO A 186 -0.85 -57.23 40.09
C PRO A 186 0.28 -56.19 39.99
N ALA A 187 1.51 -56.57 40.33
CA ALA A 187 2.66 -55.68 40.24
C ALA A 187 3.06 -55.39 38.78
N ALA A 188 2.99 -56.40 37.90
CA ALA A 188 3.24 -56.22 36.47
C ALA A 188 2.19 -55.30 35.82
N ASP A 189 0.90 -55.47 36.16
CA ASP A 189 -0.17 -54.61 35.63
C ASP A 189 -0.04 -53.17 36.14
N ALA A 190 0.32 -52.99 37.42
CA ALA A 190 0.60 -51.66 37.98
C ALA A 190 1.82 -50.99 37.33
N TYR A 191 2.86 -51.77 37.02
CA TYR A 191 4.03 -51.31 36.29
C TYR A 191 3.66 -50.87 34.86
N GLY A 192 2.94 -51.70 34.12
CA GLY A 192 2.52 -51.42 32.75
C GLY A 192 1.70 -50.14 32.66
N LYS A 193 0.78 -49.91 33.61
CA LYS A 193 0.01 -48.66 33.71
C LYS A 193 0.91 -47.45 33.93
N ALA A 194 1.83 -47.51 34.91
CA ALA A 194 2.75 -46.42 35.20
C ALA A 194 3.70 -46.12 34.01
N LEU A 195 4.15 -47.15 33.29
CA LEU A 195 4.97 -47.00 32.09
C LEU A 195 4.18 -46.36 30.94
N SER A 196 2.93 -46.78 30.72
CA SER A 196 2.05 -46.17 29.71
C SER A 196 1.74 -44.70 30.04
N ASP A 197 1.49 -44.36 31.30
CA ASP A 197 1.31 -42.98 31.75
C ASP A 197 2.56 -42.14 31.51
N LEU A 198 3.75 -42.65 31.85
CA LEU A 198 5.01 -41.96 31.59
C LEU A 198 5.24 -41.75 30.08
N LEU A 199 4.99 -42.78 29.27
CA LEU A 199 5.14 -42.69 27.82
C LEU A 199 4.19 -41.66 27.21
N ARG A 200 2.95 -41.57 27.71
CA ARG A 200 2.00 -40.53 27.33
C ARG A 200 2.52 -39.14 27.68
N ASN A 201 3.18 -38.99 28.82
CA ASN A 201 3.77 -37.72 29.26
C ASN A 201 5.01 -37.33 28.41
N PHE A 202 5.82 -38.28 27.94
CA PHE A 202 6.89 -38.03 26.95
C PHE A 202 6.33 -37.56 25.60
N ARG A 203 5.15 -38.06 25.23
CA ARG A 203 4.45 -37.63 24.00
C ARG A 203 3.67 -36.32 24.18
N SER A 204 3.64 -35.75 25.38
CA SER A 204 2.95 -34.50 25.66
C SER A 204 3.51 -33.35 24.80
N PRO A 205 2.65 -32.47 24.27
CA PRO A 205 3.09 -31.24 23.62
C PRO A 205 4.00 -30.36 24.49
N LEU A 206 3.93 -30.49 25.83
CA LEU A 206 4.76 -29.75 26.78
C LEU A 206 6.26 -30.06 26.63
N LEU A 207 6.61 -31.33 26.35
CA LEU A 207 8.00 -31.68 26.04
C LEU A 207 8.40 -31.13 24.67
N GLY A 208 7.46 -31.11 23.73
CA GLY A 208 7.65 -30.48 22.43
C GLY A 208 8.70 -31.17 21.55
N ILE A 209 8.74 -32.51 21.55
CA ILE A 209 9.66 -33.28 20.70
C ILE A 209 9.49 -32.87 19.24
N GLY A 210 10.53 -32.31 18.63
CA GLY A 210 10.50 -31.86 17.23
C GLY A 210 10.89 -32.95 16.23
N ASN A 211 11.60 -33.98 16.68
CA ASN A 211 12.15 -35.03 15.83
C ASN A 211 11.10 -36.12 15.52
N GLU A 212 10.76 -36.30 14.24
CA GLU A 212 9.76 -37.28 13.80
C GLU A 212 10.17 -38.74 14.05
N ASN A 213 11.46 -39.06 14.04
CA ASN A 213 11.95 -40.41 14.35
C ASN A 213 11.66 -40.74 15.82
N VAL A 214 11.92 -39.78 16.72
CA VAL A 214 11.64 -39.94 18.16
C VAL A 214 10.12 -40.08 18.40
N LYS A 215 9.29 -39.25 17.75
CA LYS A 215 7.82 -39.39 17.85
C LYS A 215 7.32 -40.74 17.38
N THR A 216 7.88 -41.25 16.29
CA THR A 216 7.53 -42.56 15.73
C THR A 216 7.93 -43.67 16.68
N ALA A 217 9.13 -43.61 17.25
CA ALA A 217 9.59 -44.57 18.26
C ALA A 217 8.66 -44.59 19.49
N LEU A 218 8.26 -43.42 20.00
CA LEU A 218 7.32 -43.32 21.13
C LEU A 218 5.92 -43.87 20.78
N ARG A 219 5.44 -43.68 19.56
CA ARG A 219 4.16 -44.29 19.09
C ARG A 219 4.25 -45.81 19.00
N ASN A 220 5.38 -46.34 18.54
CA ASN A 220 5.57 -47.79 18.45
C ASN A 220 5.61 -48.42 19.84
N MET A 221 6.32 -47.80 20.80
CA MET A 221 6.31 -48.22 22.20
C MET A 221 4.90 -48.21 22.81
N ASP A 222 4.08 -47.21 22.48
CA ASP A 222 2.72 -47.09 22.98
C ASP A 222 1.81 -48.21 22.42
N SER A 223 2.03 -48.55 21.15
CA SER A 223 1.38 -49.70 20.50
C SER A 223 1.79 -51.01 21.17
N ASP A 224 3.07 -51.20 21.49
CA ASP A 224 3.58 -52.40 22.18
C ASP A 224 2.92 -52.59 23.56
N LEU A 225 2.54 -51.49 24.23
CA LEU A 225 1.88 -51.48 25.54
C LEU A 225 0.35 -51.56 25.48
N SER A 226 -0.26 -51.62 24.29
CA SER A 226 -1.72 -51.67 24.17
C SER A 226 -2.32 -52.95 24.76
N GLU A 227 -3.49 -52.85 25.39
CA GLU A 227 -4.16 -54.00 26.01
C GLU A 227 -4.38 -55.14 25.02
N THR A 228 -4.68 -54.83 23.75
CA THR A 228 -4.85 -55.82 22.68
C THR A 228 -3.59 -56.65 22.44
N ASN A 229 -2.41 -56.02 22.43
CA ASN A 229 -1.14 -56.72 22.21
C ASN A 229 -0.68 -57.48 23.46
N LEU A 230 -1.02 -56.99 24.65
CA LEU A 230 -0.63 -57.62 25.91
C LEU A 230 -1.58 -58.76 26.33
N ALA A 231 -2.85 -58.76 25.92
CA ALA A 231 -3.87 -59.70 26.40
C ALA A 231 -3.54 -61.18 26.16
N ALA A 232 -2.86 -61.50 25.06
CA ALA A 232 -2.53 -62.88 24.67
C ALA A 232 -1.19 -63.39 25.24
N LEU A 233 -0.45 -62.55 25.98
CA LEU A 233 0.90 -62.86 26.43
C LEU A 233 0.94 -63.44 27.85
N SER A 234 1.87 -64.36 28.08
CA SER A 234 2.22 -64.85 29.42
C SER A 234 2.87 -63.76 30.28
N LEU A 235 2.81 -63.90 31.61
CA LEU A 235 3.40 -62.93 32.54
C LEU A 235 4.90 -62.65 32.28
N PRO A 236 5.78 -63.65 32.04
CA PRO A 236 7.17 -63.39 31.68
C PRO A 236 7.33 -62.57 30.39
N GLN A 237 6.55 -62.89 29.34
CA GLN A 237 6.58 -62.16 28.07
C GLN A 237 6.13 -60.71 28.23
N LYS A 238 5.13 -60.43 29.07
CA LYS A 238 4.73 -59.06 29.40
C LYS A 238 5.87 -58.28 30.08
N ILE A 239 6.54 -58.91 31.04
CA ILE A 239 7.66 -58.30 31.77
C ILE A 239 8.84 -58.02 30.82
N ASP A 240 9.10 -58.89 29.84
CA ASP A 240 10.14 -58.67 28.83
C ASP A 240 9.81 -57.47 27.92
N ILE A 241 8.55 -57.33 27.49
CA ILE A 241 8.11 -56.13 26.72
C ILE A 241 8.26 -54.87 27.56
N PHE A 242 7.82 -54.90 28.81
CA PHE A 242 7.98 -53.78 29.74
C PHE A 242 9.44 -53.39 29.93
N ALA A 243 10.35 -54.36 30.08
CA ALA A 243 11.78 -54.10 30.18
C ALA A 243 12.36 -53.50 28.90
N LYS A 244 11.97 -54.02 27.73
CA LYS A 244 12.36 -53.47 26.43
C LYS A 244 11.91 -52.02 26.29
N VAL A 245 10.62 -51.73 26.50
CA VAL A 245 10.08 -50.37 26.35
C VAL A 245 10.73 -49.40 27.33
N THR A 246 10.98 -49.81 28.58
CA THR A 246 11.68 -48.96 29.56
C THR A 246 13.14 -48.68 29.14
N THR A 247 13.82 -49.66 28.53
CA THR A 247 15.18 -49.48 28.00
C THR A 247 15.18 -48.55 26.78
N ASP A 248 14.25 -48.76 25.85
CA ASP A 248 14.13 -47.93 24.65
C ASP A 248 13.76 -46.48 25.03
N LEU A 249 12.89 -46.28 26.02
CA LEU A 249 12.52 -44.97 26.54
C LEU A 249 13.69 -44.27 27.24
N GLN A 250 14.54 -45.00 27.97
CA GLN A 250 15.79 -44.47 28.52
C GLN A 250 16.75 -44.03 27.42
N GLY A 251 16.90 -44.82 26.36
CA GLY A 251 17.70 -44.43 25.20
C GLY A 251 17.22 -43.13 24.56
N ILE A 252 15.89 -42.92 24.45
CA ILE A 252 15.32 -41.65 23.99
C ILE A 252 15.60 -40.51 24.95
N ALA A 253 15.43 -40.73 26.27
CA ALA A 253 15.71 -39.70 27.26
C ALA A 253 17.17 -39.24 27.20
N ASP A 254 18.11 -40.19 27.15
CA ASP A 254 19.55 -39.90 27.04
C ASP A 254 19.87 -39.16 25.73
N ASP A 255 19.30 -39.61 24.61
CA ASP A 255 19.46 -39.00 23.29
C ASP A 255 18.93 -37.55 23.22
N LEU A 256 17.83 -37.25 23.93
CA LEU A 256 17.33 -35.89 24.10
C LEU A 256 18.26 -35.06 24.98
N GLY A 257 18.84 -35.66 26.03
CA GLY A 257 19.72 -35.03 27.01
C GLY A 257 21.12 -34.69 26.52
N VAL A 258 21.53 -35.14 25.33
CA VAL A 258 22.84 -34.84 24.73
C VAL A 258 23.01 -33.32 24.57
N VAL A 259 24.21 -32.85 24.89
CA VAL A 259 24.63 -31.46 24.65
C VAL A 259 25.35 -31.40 23.30
N GLU A 260 24.83 -30.59 22.39
CA GLU A 260 25.39 -30.34 21.05
C GLU A 260 25.55 -28.83 20.87
N ASP A 261 26.70 -28.36 20.41
CA ASP A 261 27.00 -26.93 20.23
C ASP A 261 26.62 -26.07 21.45
N HIS A 262 26.97 -26.53 22.65
CA HIS A 262 26.66 -25.88 23.93
C HIS A 262 25.16 -25.72 24.26
N VAL A 263 24.31 -26.45 23.53
CA VAL A 263 22.85 -26.48 23.74
C VAL A 263 22.42 -27.89 24.12
N ARG A 264 21.72 -28.01 25.24
CA ARG A 264 21.09 -29.25 25.70
C ARG A 264 19.64 -29.28 25.23
N LEU A 265 19.08 -30.48 25.02
CA LEU A 265 17.69 -30.65 24.58
C LEU A 265 17.42 -30.00 23.21
N ASN A 266 18.44 -29.88 22.34
CA ASN A 266 18.36 -29.28 21.00
C ASN A 266 17.30 -29.94 20.08
N LYS A 267 16.89 -31.18 20.40
CA LYS A 267 15.84 -31.92 19.70
C LYS A 267 14.42 -31.47 20.07
N LEU A 268 14.26 -30.64 21.10
CA LEU A 268 12.99 -30.03 21.48
C LEU A 268 12.72 -28.78 20.66
N ARG A 269 11.47 -28.58 20.26
CA ARG A 269 11.05 -27.45 19.42
C ARG A 269 11.30 -26.10 20.11
N SER A 270 10.98 -25.98 21.40
CA SER A 270 11.13 -24.74 22.14
C SER A 270 12.60 -24.28 22.20
N VAL A 271 13.52 -25.22 22.42
CA VAL A 271 14.97 -24.96 22.48
C VAL A 271 15.49 -24.49 21.12
N ARG A 272 15.10 -25.18 20.04
CA ARG A 272 15.51 -24.80 18.68
C ARG A 272 14.99 -23.41 18.30
N ASN A 273 13.70 -23.15 18.53
CA ASN A 273 13.09 -21.85 18.24
C ASN A 273 13.76 -20.73 19.04
N TYR A 274 14.12 -20.97 20.30
CA TYR A 274 14.85 -19.99 21.10
C TYR A 274 16.26 -19.73 20.55
N LYS A 275 16.99 -20.78 20.14
CA LYS A 275 18.32 -20.65 19.51
C LYS A 275 18.23 -19.82 18.22
N GLU A 276 17.26 -20.12 17.34
CA GLU A 276 17.03 -19.38 16.10
C GLU A 276 16.70 -17.90 16.38
N ALA A 277 15.77 -17.62 17.31
CA ALA A 277 15.44 -16.25 17.71
C ALA A 277 16.63 -15.50 18.33
N LEU A 278 17.52 -16.22 19.04
CA LEU A 278 18.73 -15.65 19.62
C LEU A 278 19.74 -15.26 18.55
N ASP A 279 19.95 -16.13 17.56
CA ASP A 279 20.81 -15.86 16.40
C ASP A 279 20.32 -14.63 15.62
N GLU A 280 19.01 -14.54 15.36
CA GLU A 280 18.40 -13.39 14.70
C GLU A 280 18.58 -12.09 15.50
N ASN A 281 18.33 -12.16 16.81
CA ASN A 281 18.49 -11.04 17.72
C ASN A 281 19.94 -10.52 17.73
N ASN A 282 20.94 -11.40 17.75
CA ASN A 282 22.35 -11.00 17.70
C ASN A 282 22.71 -10.29 16.39
N GLN A 283 22.22 -10.78 15.25
CA GLN A 283 22.43 -10.11 13.97
C GLN A 283 21.79 -8.72 13.92
N ILE A 284 20.61 -8.54 14.51
CA ILE A 284 19.95 -7.23 14.59
C ILE A 284 20.72 -6.29 15.52
N TYR A 285 21.23 -6.78 16.65
CA TYR A 285 22.06 -5.98 17.54
C TYR A 285 23.35 -5.50 16.88
N GLU A 286 24.08 -6.38 16.18
CA GLU A 286 25.29 -6.00 15.44
C GLU A 286 24.99 -4.90 14.40
N LYS A 287 23.92 -5.07 13.62
CA LYS A 287 23.47 -4.05 12.66
C LYS A 287 23.09 -2.73 13.33
N LEU A 288 22.43 -2.80 14.49
CA LEU A 288 22.03 -1.61 15.25
C LEU A 288 23.26 -0.88 15.79
N GLU A 289 24.23 -1.60 16.35
CA GLU A 289 25.47 -1.02 16.86
C GLU A 289 26.27 -0.32 15.75
N ASP A 290 26.44 -1.00 14.61
CA ASP A 290 27.08 -0.43 13.42
C ASP A 290 26.34 0.81 12.90
N ASN A 291 24.99 0.75 12.89
CA ASN A 291 24.17 1.87 12.45
C ASN A 291 24.29 3.06 13.41
N VAL A 292 24.26 2.84 14.72
CA VAL A 292 24.43 3.88 15.75
C VAL A 292 25.79 4.56 15.60
N ALA A 293 26.87 3.80 15.40
CA ALA A 293 28.20 4.36 15.18
C ALA A 293 28.26 5.23 13.91
N GLN A 294 27.63 4.78 12.82
CA GLN A 294 27.53 5.55 11.58
C GLN A 294 26.64 6.79 11.72
N LEU A 295 25.52 6.67 12.42
CA LEU A 295 24.57 7.74 12.69
C LEU A 295 25.24 8.83 13.52
N ASP A 296 26.02 8.48 14.54
CA ASP A 296 26.78 9.42 15.36
C ASP A 296 27.79 10.22 14.53
N LYS A 297 28.53 9.56 13.64
CA LYS A 297 29.43 10.23 12.70
C LYS A 297 28.67 11.14 11.73
N SER A 298 27.55 10.66 11.19
CA SER A 298 26.72 11.43 10.26
C SER A 298 26.11 12.66 10.94
N ARG A 299 25.63 12.51 12.20
CA ARG A 299 25.06 13.58 13.02
C ARG A 299 26.03 14.74 13.19
N GLN A 300 27.32 14.47 13.42
CA GLN A 300 28.34 15.53 13.53
C GLN A 300 28.43 16.37 12.24
N SER A 301 28.33 15.72 11.07
CA SER A 301 28.41 16.42 9.78
C SER A 301 27.21 17.33 9.49
N VAL A 302 26.05 17.02 10.07
CA VAL A 302 24.80 17.77 9.88
C VAL A 302 24.32 18.49 11.14
N MET A 303 25.17 18.63 12.16
CA MET A 303 24.76 19.19 13.46
C MET A 303 24.29 20.65 13.36
N HIS A 304 24.79 21.39 12.38
CA HIS A 304 24.46 22.77 12.10
C HIS A 304 23.22 22.93 11.20
N VAL A 305 22.67 21.83 10.67
CA VAL A 305 21.55 21.85 9.74
C VAL A 305 20.25 22.09 10.50
N ILE A 306 19.45 23.03 9.98
CA ILE A 306 18.05 23.20 10.38
C ILE A 306 17.21 22.34 9.43
N TRP A 307 16.42 21.44 10.01
CA TRP A 307 15.55 20.53 9.29
C TRP A 307 14.13 21.05 9.26
N PHE A 308 13.48 20.88 8.12
CA PHE A 308 12.07 21.20 7.94
C PHE A 308 11.26 19.91 7.96
N PHE A 309 10.37 19.77 8.93
CA PHE A 309 9.60 18.55 9.13
C PHE A 309 8.18 18.90 9.56
N ASN A 310 7.20 18.56 8.73
CA ASN A 310 5.78 18.74 9.01
C ASN A 310 5.43 20.20 9.40
N GLY A 311 5.94 21.17 8.63
CA GLY A 311 5.71 22.59 8.88
C GLY A 311 6.47 23.18 10.08
N GLN A 312 7.47 22.49 10.62
CA GLN A 312 8.29 22.98 11.74
C GLN A 312 9.79 23.01 11.42
N GLU A 313 10.51 23.96 12.04
CA GLU A 313 11.97 24.00 12.06
C GLU A 313 12.51 23.17 13.23
N LEU A 314 13.29 22.13 12.94
CA LEU A 314 13.86 21.22 13.91
C LEU A 314 15.39 21.26 13.86
N SER A 315 16.02 21.18 15.03
CA SER A 315 17.45 20.83 15.10
C SER A 315 17.65 19.34 14.79
N THR A 316 18.86 18.94 14.41
CA THR A 316 19.21 17.52 14.19
C THR A 316 18.82 16.62 15.37
N ARG A 317 19.02 17.09 16.61
CA ARG A 317 18.61 16.36 17.83
C ARG A 317 17.10 16.32 18.05
N ALA A 318 16.37 17.33 17.59
CA ALA A 318 14.92 17.35 17.69
C ALA A 318 14.28 16.44 16.62
N LEU A 319 14.88 16.35 15.43
CA LEU A 319 14.44 15.42 14.38
C LEU A 319 14.60 13.96 14.83
N GLU A 320 15.69 13.61 15.51
CA GLU A 320 15.92 12.27 16.08
C GLU A 320 14.88 11.84 17.13
N LYS A 321 14.16 12.80 17.72
CA LYS A 321 13.14 12.54 18.75
C LYS A 321 11.73 12.50 18.20
N GLN A 322 11.56 12.69 16.89
CA GLN A 322 10.24 12.61 16.27
C GLN A 322 9.72 11.18 16.33
N ASP A 323 8.40 11.04 16.25
CA ASP A 323 7.75 9.76 16.17
C ASP A 323 8.31 8.94 14.98
N PRO A 324 8.77 7.70 15.20
CA PRO A 324 9.35 6.87 14.15
C PRO A 324 8.45 6.60 12.96
N GLU A 325 7.13 6.40 13.18
CA GLU A 325 6.18 6.10 12.10
C GLU A 325 5.93 7.33 11.24
N LEU A 326 5.69 8.48 11.89
CA LEU A 326 5.55 9.77 11.21
C LEU A 326 6.83 10.11 10.42
N TYR A 327 7.99 9.87 11.01
CA TYR A 327 9.28 10.08 10.36
C TYR A 327 9.45 9.17 9.14
N ASN A 328 9.13 7.88 9.25
CA ASN A 328 9.24 6.93 8.15
C ASN A 328 8.36 7.35 6.96
N HIS A 329 7.09 7.67 7.23
CA HIS A 329 6.16 8.14 6.19
C HIS A 329 6.69 9.38 5.45
N TRP A 330 7.23 10.33 6.20
CA TRP A 330 7.88 11.52 5.65
C TRP A 330 9.17 11.16 4.86
N PHE A 331 10.00 10.27 5.38
CA PHE A 331 11.28 9.89 4.78
C PHE A 331 11.12 9.13 3.46
N VAL A 332 10.07 8.32 3.27
CA VAL A 332 9.79 7.64 2.00
C VAL A 332 9.69 8.66 0.85
N THR A 333 8.98 9.78 1.08
CA THR A 333 8.86 10.85 0.08
C THR A 333 10.20 11.55 -0.15
N ALA A 334 10.98 11.80 0.91
CA ALA A 334 12.33 12.37 0.78
C ALA A 334 13.27 11.46 -0.06
N LYS A 335 13.15 10.14 0.13
CA LYS A 335 13.91 9.12 -0.61
C LYS A 335 13.53 9.09 -2.09
N GLU A 336 12.25 9.22 -2.42
CA GLU A 336 11.79 9.34 -3.80
C GLU A 336 12.35 10.61 -4.48
N GLU A 337 12.29 11.76 -3.81
CA GLU A 337 12.86 13.01 -4.33
C GLU A 337 14.37 12.91 -4.56
N TRP A 338 15.08 12.26 -3.64
CA TRP A 338 16.50 11.99 -3.78
C TRP A 338 16.81 11.13 -5.02
N ALA A 339 16.03 10.06 -5.26
CA ALA A 339 16.20 9.19 -6.43
C ALA A 339 15.87 9.92 -7.75
N ASN A 340 14.82 10.73 -7.74
CA ASN A 340 14.35 11.52 -8.88
C ASN A 340 15.30 12.67 -9.25
N MET A 341 16.22 13.04 -8.36
CA MET A 341 17.22 14.08 -8.62
C MET A 341 18.04 13.80 -9.89
N SER A 342 18.27 12.54 -10.26
CA SER A 342 18.95 12.17 -11.51
C SER A 342 18.22 12.64 -12.79
N HIS A 343 16.88 12.66 -12.76
CA HIS A 343 16.03 13.05 -13.88
C HIS A 343 15.71 14.56 -13.87
N ASN A 344 15.66 15.16 -12.68
CA ASN A 344 15.26 16.56 -12.49
C ASN A 344 16.44 17.57 -12.57
N ARG A 345 17.68 17.11 -12.81
CA ARG A 345 18.89 17.97 -12.81
C ARG A 345 18.74 19.17 -13.74
N GLY A 346 18.97 20.36 -13.20
CA GLY A 346 18.90 21.63 -13.93
C GLY A 346 17.50 22.02 -14.42
N GLY A 347 16.47 21.21 -14.13
CA GLY A 347 15.09 21.48 -14.51
C GLY A 347 14.47 22.58 -13.63
N PHE A 348 13.52 23.31 -14.20
CA PHE A 348 12.74 24.31 -13.47
C PHE A 348 11.50 23.66 -12.86
N PHE A 349 11.14 24.07 -11.65
CA PHE A 349 9.91 23.62 -11.00
C PHE A 349 9.04 24.79 -10.59
N LYS A 350 7.74 24.51 -10.50
CA LYS A 350 6.74 25.44 -9.99
C LYS A 350 5.73 24.64 -9.17
N ALA A 351 5.58 25.02 -7.90
CA ALA A 351 4.59 24.51 -6.97
C ALA A 351 3.54 25.61 -6.74
N PRO A 352 2.45 25.64 -7.52
CA PRO A 352 1.39 26.64 -7.39
C PRO A 352 0.52 26.38 -6.16
N ASP A 353 -0.21 27.40 -5.72
CA ASP A 353 -1.30 27.32 -4.74
C ASP A 353 -0.94 26.63 -3.41
N GLN A 354 0.28 26.85 -2.93
CA GLN A 354 0.73 26.28 -1.66
C GLN A 354 0.21 27.11 -0.49
N PRO A 355 -0.23 26.47 0.61
CA PRO A 355 -0.53 27.20 1.84
C PRO A 355 0.75 27.90 2.31
N LEU A 356 0.59 29.10 2.88
CA LEU A 356 1.70 29.84 3.44
C LEU A 356 2.40 28.99 4.52
N ASN A 357 3.61 28.51 4.22
CA ASN A 357 4.45 27.79 5.16
C ASN A 357 5.56 28.71 5.63
N THR A 358 5.48 29.14 6.90
CA THR A 358 6.42 30.06 7.57
C THR A 358 7.86 29.60 7.49
N VAL A 359 8.08 28.30 7.32
CA VAL A 359 9.38 27.65 7.28
C VAL A 359 10.06 27.82 5.92
N LEU A 360 9.31 27.74 4.82
CA LEU A 360 9.83 27.92 3.46
C LEU A 360 10.03 29.41 3.12
N GLU A 361 9.38 30.32 3.85
CA GLU A 361 9.44 31.76 3.60
C GLU A 361 10.85 32.35 3.64
N LYS A 362 11.75 31.80 4.47
CA LYS A 362 13.14 32.27 4.59
C LYS A 362 14.02 31.79 3.43
N THR A 363 13.63 30.69 2.78
CA THR A 363 14.43 30.07 1.71
C THR A 363 14.07 30.62 0.33
N PHE A 364 12.81 31.03 0.14
CA PHE A 364 12.31 31.55 -1.15
C PHE A 364 12.15 33.08 -1.10
N LYS A 365 12.77 33.77 -2.07
CA LYS A 365 12.71 35.24 -2.17
C LYS A 365 11.35 35.68 -2.69
N SER A 366 10.76 36.71 -2.07
CA SER A 366 9.48 37.27 -2.52
C SER A 366 9.66 38.06 -3.82
N GLU A 367 8.84 37.75 -4.83
CA GLU A 367 8.73 38.53 -6.06
C GLU A 367 7.30 39.05 -6.22
N GLU A 368 7.19 40.31 -6.63
CA GLU A 368 5.91 40.88 -7.05
C GLU A 368 5.46 40.23 -8.37
N PRO A 369 4.15 40.02 -8.59
CA PRO A 369 3.65 39.47 -9.84
C PRO A 369 3.99 40.42 -11.00
N THR A 370 5.07 40.12 -11.73
CA THR A 370 5.47 40.95 -12.86
C THR A 370 4.47 40.76 -14.01
N PRO A 371 3.93 41.85 -14.58
CA PRO A 371 3.08 41.72 -15.76
C PRO A 371 3.94 41.23 -16.93
N ASN A 372 3.64 40.03 -17.44
CA ASN A 372 4.35 39.44 -18.58
C ASN A 372 3.94 40.14 -19.89
N TYR A 373 4.35 41.40 -20.09
CA TYR A 373 4.05 42.21 -21.28
C TYR A 373 4.47 41.51 -22.59
N LEU A 374 5.56 40.73 -22.56
CA LEU A 374 6.03 39.92 -23.68
C LEU A 374 5.04 38.79 -24.03
N SER A 375 4.45 38.12 -23.03
CA SER A 375 3.42 37.10 -23.25
C SER A 375 2.14 37.73 -23.81
N TYR A 376 1.74 38.89 -23.29
CA TYR A 376 0.61 39.65 -23.84
C TYR A 376 0.86 40.05 -25.29
N LEU A 377 2.07 40.49 -25.64
CA LEU A 377 2.41 40.83 -27.02
C LEU A 377 2.32 39.61 -27.94
N PHE A 378 2.89 38.46 -27.56
CA PHE A 378 2.82 37.24 -28.38
C PHE A 378 1.40 36.64 -28.46
N THR A 379 0.54 36.90 -27.48
CA THR A 379 -0.87 36.46 -27.49
C THR A 379 -1.75 37.41 -28.31
N LEU A 380 -1.53 38.73 -28.19
CA LEU A 380 -2.30 39.76 -28.91
C LEU A 380 -1.87 39.89 -30.36
N LEU A 381 -0.61 39.62 -30.72
CA LEU A 381 -0.09 39.81 -32.07
C LEU A 381 -0.80 38.92 -33.11
N PRO A 382 -1.04 37.61 -32.87
CA PRO A 382 -1.86 36.79 -33.77
C PRO A 382 -3.31 37.26 -33.85
N VAL A 383 -3.92 37.68 -32.73
CA VAL A 383 -5.29 38.20 -32.71
C VAL A 383 -5.40 39.51 -33.48
N LEU A 384 -4.44 40.42 -33.33
CA LEU A 384 -4.38 41.68 -34.08
C LEU A 384 -4.13 41.44 -35.57
N LEU A 385 -3.32 40.44 -35.92
CA LEU A 385 -3.05 40.06 -37.31
C LEU A 385 -4.32 39.48 -37.95
N VAL A 386 -5.03 38.58 -37.26
CA VAL A 386 -6.33 38.05 -37.69
C VAL A 386 -7.38 39.15 -37.76
N MET A 387 -7.46 40.05 -36.77
CA MET A 387 -8.38 41.20 -36.79
C MET A 387 -8.06 42.18 -37.92
N GLY A 388 -6.78 42.42 -38.24
CA GLY A 388 -6.37 43.24 -39.38
C GLY A 388 -6.73 42.60 -40.72
N VAL A 389 -6.57 41.28 -40.83
CA VAL A 389 -7.00 40.49 -41.98
C VAL A 389 -8.53 40.49 -42.12
N LEU A 390 -9.27 40.23 -41.04
CA LEU A 390 -10.72 40.23 -41.02
C LEU A 390 -11.25 41.63 -41.31
N TYR A 391 -10.67 42.69 -40.77
CA TYR A 391 -11.02 44.07 -41.11
C TYR A 391 -10.81 44.35 -42.61
N PHE A 392 -9.73 43.85 -43.21
CA PHE A 392 -9.50 43.99 -44.66
C PHE A 392 -10.50 43.18 -45.51
N ILE A 393 -10.94 42.02 -45.04
CA ILE A 393 -11.94 41.18 -45.71
C ILE A 393 -13.36 41.75 -45.53
N PHE A 394 -13.74 42.15 -44.32
CA PHE A 394 -15.05 42.71 -43.98
C PHE A 394 -15.25 44.12 -44.53
N SER A 395 -14.21 44.97 -44.56
CA SER A 395 -14.29 46.26 -45.26
C SER A 395 -14.54 46.11 -46.77
N LYS A 396 -14.30 44.91 -47.34
CA LYS A 396 -14.66 44.55 -48.72
C LYS A 396 -15.89 43.65 -48.86
N GLN A 397 -16.52 43.23 -47.75
CA GLN A 397 -17.57 42.21 -47.77
C GLN A 397 -18.68 42.40 -46.72
N MET A 398 -18.87 43.61 -46.21
CA MET A 398 -20.05 43.98 -45.42
C MET A 398 -21.26 44.21 -46.34
N LYS A 399 -21.90 43.13 -46.78
CA LYS A 399 -23.35 43.09 -47.09
C LYS A 399 -23.85 41.65 -46.91
N GLY A 400 -24.33 41.37 -45.70
CA GLY A 400 -25.19 40.24 -45.40
C GLY A 400 -24.48 38.99 -44.89
N MET A 401 -24.48 38.79 -43.57
CA MET A 401 -24.96 37.55 -42.95
C MET A 401 -25.02 37.76 -41.44
N GLY A 402 -26.23 37.85 -40.90
CA GLY A 402 -26.51 37.87 -39.47
C GLY A 402 -27.03 36.52 -38.99
N SER A 403 -26.87 36.31 -37.67
CA SER A 403 -27.53 35.34 -36.80
C SER A 403 -27.34 33.85 -37.08
N ASN A 404 -26.47 33.21 -36.31
CA ASN A 404 -26.65 31.81 -35.87
C ASN A 404 -25.76 31.48 -34.65
N ALA A 405 -25.97 32.18 -33.52
CA ALA A 405 -25.18 32.00 -32.30
C ALA A 405 -26.00 31.52 -31.07
N MET A 406 -27.13 30.81 -31.26
CA MET A 406 -28.04 30.43 -30.14
C MET A 406 -28.20 28.94 -29.82
N ASN A 407 -27.38 28.02 -30.38
CA ASN A 407 -27.54 26.57 -30.14
C ASN A 407 -26.45 25.89 -29.27
N PHE A 408 -25.61 26.65 -28.55
CA PHE A 408 -24.38 26.12 -27.92
C PHE A 408 -24.54 25.40 -26.56
N GLY A 409 -25.76 25.18 -26.03
CA GLY A 409 -25.97 24.75 -24.63
C GLY A 409 -26.83 23.50 -24.38
N LYS A 410 -27.29 22.78 -25.41
CA LYS A 410 -28.14 21.58 -25.25
C LYS A 410 -27.31 20.29 -25.09
N SER A 411 -27.79 19.36 -24.28
CA SER A 411 -27.14 18.05 -24.08
C SER A 411 -27.19 17.19 -25.36
N PRO A 412 -26.07 16.53 -25.75
CA PRO A 412 -26.04 15.59 -26.87
C PRO A 412 -26.60 14.20 -26.52
N ALA A 413 -27.05 13.98 -25.28
CA ALA A 413 -27.48 12.68 -24.79
C ALA A 413 -28.57 12.08 -25.68
N LYS A 414 -28.33 10.85 -26.16
CA LYS A 414 -29.26 10.13 -27.02
C LYS A 414 -30.28 9.41 -26.15
N LEU A 415 -31.51 9.93 -26.12
CA LEU A 415 -32.62 9.27 -25.46
C LEU A 415 -33.03 8.04 -26.28
N MET A 416 -32.83 6.86 -25.70
CA MET A 416 -33.41 5.62 -26.23
C MET A 416 -34.79 5.45 -25.59
N ASN A 417 -35.82 5.70 -26.40
CA ASN A 417 -37.21 5.50 -25.99
C ASN A 417 -37.48 4.02 -25.68
N LYS A 418 -38.48 3.80 -24.83
CA LYS A 418 -39.01 2.48 -24.43
C LYS A 418 -39.11 1.47 -25.59
N ASP A 419 -39.53 1.93 -26.77
CA ASP A 419 -39.73 1.07 -27.96
C ASP A 419 -38.44 0.65 -28.68
N THR A 420 -37.29 1.24 -28.34
CA THR A 420 -36.01 1.08 -29.06
C THR A 420 -34.96 0.23 -28.35
N ASN A 421 -35.07 0.02 -27.03
CA ASN A 421 -34.14 -0.82 -26.28
C ASN A 421 -34.76 -2.21 -26.03
N LYS A 422 -34.31 -3.22 -26.78
CA LYS A 422 -34.83 -4.60 -26.68
C LYS A 422 -33.89 -5.57 -25.92
N ILE A 423 -32.80 -5.06 -25.37
CA ILE A 423 -31.75 -5.87 -24.75
C ILE A 423 -32.16 -6.16 -23.29
N THR A 424 -32.13 -7.43 -22.90
CA THR A 424 -32.48 -7.94 -21.57
C THR A 424 -31.31 -8.73 -20.98
N PHE A 425 -31.41 -9.19 -19.72
CA PHE A 425 -30.34 -10.01 -19.13
C PHE A 425 -30.10 -11.34 -19.88
N LYS A 426 -31.05 -11.81 -20.68
CA LYS A 426 -30.90 -13.00 -21.53
C LYS A 426 -29.89 -12.79 -22.66
N ASP A 427 -29.65 -11.55 -23.05
CA ASP A 427 -28.76 -11.17 -24.15
C ASP A 427 -27.32 -10.94 -23.67
N VAL A 428 -27.03 -11.16 -22.37
CA VAL A 428 -25.71 -10.97 -21.76
C VAL A 428 -25.25 -12.25 -21.06
N ALA A 429 -24.17 -12.86 -21.56
CA ALA A 429 -23.62 -14.10 -21.02
C ALA A 429 -22.48 -13.85 -20.01
N GLY A 430 -22.31 -14.76 -19.05
CA GLY A 430 -21.14 -14.78 -18.14
C GLY A 430 -21.15 -13.72 -17.03
N ILE A 431 -22.34 -13.24 -16.64
CA ILE A 431 -22.52 -12.16 -15.64
C ILE A 431 -23.36 -12.63 -14.44
N ASP A 432 -23.32 -13.91 -14.08
CA ASP A 432 -24.27 -14.48 -13.11
C ASP A 432 -24.26 -13.76 -11.75
N GLU A 433 -23.09 -13.35 -11.28
CA GLU A 433 -22.88 -12.59 -10.03
C GLU A 433 -23.42 -11.14 -10.15
N ALA A 434 -23.01 -10.41 -11.20
CA ALA A 434 -23.48 -9.04 -11.43
C ALA A 434 -24.98 -8.96 -11.72
N ARG A 435 -25.58 -10.00 -12.33
CA ARG A 435 -27.02 -10.10 -12.55
C ARG A 435 -27.78 -10.18 -11.24
N GLU A 436 -27.28 -10.94 -10.26
CA GLU A 436 -27.94 -11.08 -8.95
C GLU A 436 -27.98 -9.74 -8.20
N GLU A 437 -26.87 -9.00 -8.17
CA GLU A 437 -26.81 -7.67 -7.55
C GLU A 437 -27.67 -6.63 -8.29
N LEU A 438 -27.67 -6.64 -9.63
CA LEU A 438 -28.44 -5.69 -10.43
C LEU A 438 -29.94 -5.99 -10.45
N GLN A 439 -30.35 -7.21 -10.07
CA GLN A 439 -31.76 -7.60 -10.01
C GLN A 439 -32.56 -6.76 -9.00
N GLU A 440 -31.95 -6.37 -7.88
CA GLU A 440 -32.54 -5.49 -6.88
C GLU A 440 -32.87 -4.11 -7.48
N ILE A 441 -31.94 -3.57 -8.28
CA ILE A 441 -32.09 -2.28 -8.94
C ILE A 441 -33.19 -2.33 -10.01
N VAL A 442 -33.28 -3.43 -10.76
CA VAL A 442 -34.37 -3.67 -11.72
C VAL A 442 -35.73 -3.69 -11.01
N GLU A 443 -35.83 -4.40 -9.88
CA GLU A 443 -37.08 -4.49 -9.12
C GLU A 443 -37.52 -3.13 -8.57
N PHE A 444 -36.57 -2.32 -8.10
CA PHE A 444 -36.82 -0.94 -7.71
C PHE A 444 -37.36 -0.09 -8.87
N LEU A 445 -36.71 -0.12 -10.03
CA LEU A 445 -37.13 0.66 -11.19
C LEU A 445 -38.51 0.24 -11.70
N LYS A 446 -38.89 -1.03 -11.52
CA LYS A 446 -40.26 -1.51 -11.78
C LYS A 446 -41.26 -0.98 -10.76
N SER A 447 -40.95 -1.09 -9.46
CA SER A 447 -41.89 -0.84 -8.36
C SER A 447 -41.31 0.05 -7.25
N PRO A 448 -41.02 1.34 -7.52
CA PRO A 448 -40.29 2.20 -6.59
C PRO A 448 -41.04 2.46 -5.28
N GLN A 449 -42.39 2.44 -5.32
CA GLN A 449 -43.25 2.66 -4.16
C GLN A 449 -43.10 1.58 -3.07
N LYS A 450 -42.80 0.32 -3.44
CA LYS A 450 -42.64 -0.77 -2.47
C LYS A 450 -41.43 -0.54 -1.56
N PHE A 451 -40.34 -0.04 -2.12
CA PHE A 451 -39.09 0.21 -1.39
C PHE A 451 -39.18 1.47 -0.52
N THR A 452 -39.82 2.54 -1.01
CA THR A 452 -40.04 3.75 -0.21
C THR A 452 -40.97 3.51 0.98
N ALA A 453 -41.99 2.65 0.85
CA ALA A 453 -42.91 2.31 1.94
C ALA A 453 -42.24 1.54 3.10
N LEU A 454 -41.16 0.80 2.81
CA LEU A 454 -40.38 0.04 3.79
C LEU A 454 -39.21 0.85 4.39
N GLY A 455 -39.06 2.14 4.02
CA GLY A 455 -37.97 2.99 4.48
C GLY A 455 -36.61 2.66 3.86
N GLY A 456 -36.57 1.89 2.76
CA GLY A 456 -35.34 1.52 2.07
C GLY A 456 -34.70 2.70 1.34
N HIS A 457 -33.38 2.86 1.49
CA HIS A 457 -32.58 3.85 0.76
C HIS A 457 -32.00 3.23 -0.51
N ILE A 458 -32.28 3.83 -1.66
CA ILE A 458 -31.82 3.33 -2.95
C ILE A 458 -30.39 3.79 -3.22
N PRO A 459 -29.51 2.91 -3.74
CA PRO A 459 -28.22 3.32 -4.28
C PRO A 459 -28.41 4.37 -5.39
N LYS A 460 -27.83 5.56 -5.19
CA LYS A 460 -27.97 6.68 -6.15
C LYS A 460 -27.16 6.48 -7.44
N GLY A 461 -26.29 5.47 -7.49
CA GLY A 461 -25.47 5.13 -8.64
C GLY A 461 -24.77 3.80 -8.46
N VAL A 462 -24.39 3.18 -9.57
CA VAL A 462 -23.60 1.94 -9.64
C VAL A 462 -22.41 2.18 -10.54
N LEU A 463 -21.21 1.80 -10.09
CA LEU A 463 -20.00 1.88 -10.87
C LEU A 463 -19.57 0.47 -11.30
N CYS A 464 -19.66 0.19 -12.60
CA CYS A 464 -19.21 -1.08 -13.17
C CYS A 464 -17.72 -0.99 -13.54
N VAL A 465 -16.86 -1.78 -12.89
CA VAL A 465 -15.41 -1.77 -13.12
C VAL A 465 -14.96 -3.03 -13.84
N GLY A 466 -14.09 -2.90 -14.84
CA GLY A 466 -13.47 -4.05 -15.50
C GLY A 466 -12.74 -3.67 -16.80
N PRO A 467 -11.95 -4.59 -17.38
CA PRO A 467 -11.25 -4.38 -18.65
C PRO A 467 -12.17 -3.93 -19.80
N PRO A 468 -11.66 -3.22 -20.83
CA PRO A 468 -12.46 -2.88 -22.02
C PRO A 468 -12.98 -4.16 -22.70
N GLY A 469 -14.19 -4.10 -23.24
CA GLY A 469 -14.81 -5.23 -23.95
C GLY A 469 -15.55 -6.25 -23.08
N THR A 470 -15.60 -6.10 -21.75
CA THR A 470 -16.31 -7.03 -20.83
C THR A 470 -17.84 -6.84 -20.77
N GLY A 471 -18.42 -6.06 -21.69
CA GLY A 471 -19.89 -5.91 -21.77
C GLY A 471 -20.52 -4.92 -20.79
N LYS A 472 -19.77 -4.05 -20.09
CA LYS A 472 -20.32 -3.03 -19.16
C LYS A 472 -21.49 -2.21 -19.74
N THR A 473 -21.31 -1.66 -20.94
CA THR A 473 -22.35 -0.91 -21.67
C THR A 473 -23.55 -1.78 -22.04
N LEU A 474 -23.33 -3.09 -22.28
CA LEU A 474 -24.38 -4.04 -22.60
C LEU A 474 -25.20 -4.41 -21.35
N ILE A 475 -24.55 -4.59 -20.20
CA ILE A 475 -25.18 -4.82 -18.90
C ILE A 475 -26.07 -3.64 -18.53
N ALA A 476 -25.60 -2.39 -18.68
CA ALA A 476 -26.40 -1.20 -18.36
C ALA A 476 -27.68 -1.10 -19.23
N LYS A 477 -27.58 -1.45 -20.53
CA LYS A 477 -28.75 -1.51 -21.42
C LYS A 477 -29.71 -2.63 -21.04
N ALA A 478 -29.19 -3.78 -20.60
CA ALA A 478 -29.97 -4.92 -20.14
C ALA A 478 -30.77 -4.58 -18.87
N VAL A 479 -30.19 -3.86 -17.89
CA VAL A 479 -30.91 -3.38 -16.69
C VAL A 479 -32.11 -2.51 -17.08
N ALA A 480 -31.92 -1.58 -18.03
CA ALA A 480 -32.98 -0.69 -18.50
C ALA A 480 -34.09 -1.42 -19.27
N GLY A 481 -33.71 -2.37 -20.13
CA GLY A 481 -34.67 -3.20 -20.85
C GLY A 481 -35.42 -4.16 -19.92
N GLU A 482 -34.74 -4.74 -18.94
CA GLU A 482 -35.37 -5.61 -17.94
C GLU A 482 -36.37 -4.83 -17.08
N ALA A 483 -36.05 -3.59 -16.71
CA ALA A 483 -36.91 -2.68 -15.96
C ALA A 483 -37.99 -1.98 -16.79
N ASP A 484 -37.92 -2.05 -18.13
CA ASP A 484 -38.81 -1.38 -19.07
C ASP A 484 -38.88 0.15 -18.86
N ARG A 485 -37.72 0.78 -18.62
CA ARG A 485 -37.57 2.22 -18.32
C ARG A 485 -36.69 2.96 -19.35
N PRO A 486 -36.87 4.29 -19.53
CA PRO A 486 -36.05 5.09 -20.44
C PRO A 486 -34.55 5.01 -20.12
N PHE A 487 -33.72 4.95 -21.16
CA PHE A 487 -32.27 4.87 -21.05
C PHE A 487 -31.61 6.07 -21.73
N PHE A 488 -30.90 6.87 -20.94
CA PHE A 488 -30.07 7.99 -21.41
C PHE A 488 -28.63 7.53 -21.48
N SER A 489 -28.01 7.62 -22.67
CA SER A 489 -26.59 7.28 -22.85
C SER A 489 -25.81 8.53 -23.22
N ILE A 490 -24.70 8.75 -22.51
CA ILE A 490 -23.74 9.81 -22.80
C ILE A 490 -22.31 9.30 -22.54
N SER A 491 -21.32 9.75 -23.31
CA SER A 491 -19.92 9.49 -22.99
C SER A 491 -19.40 10.56 -22.02
N GLY A 492 -18.59 10.16 -21.05
CA GLY A 492 -17.86 11.06 -20.16
C GLY A 492 -17.00 12.07 -20.94
N SER A 493 -16.48 11.65 -22.10
CA SER A 493 -15.71 12.53 -22.98
C SER A 493 -16.55 13.65 -23.61
N ASP A 494 -17.88 13.47 -23.77
CA ASP A 494 -18.79 14.50 -24.34
C ASP A 494 -18.98 15.71 -23.41
N PHE A 495 -18.54 15.59 -22.17
CA PHE A 495 -18.56 16.65 -21.17
C PHE A 495 -17.25 17.45 -21.09
N VAL A 496 -16.24 17.07 -21.87
CA VAL A 496 -14.94 17.75 -21.93
C VAL A 496 -14.89 18.58 -23.20
N GLU A 497 -15.19 19.87 -23.09
CA GLU A 497 -15.29 20.79 -24.22
C GLU A 497 -14.31 21.97 -24.09
N MET A 498 -14.04 22.64 -25.21
CA MET A 498 -13.09 23.79 -25.23
C MET A 498 -13.68 25.06 -24.58
N PHE A 499 -14.98 25.10 -24.30
CA PHE A 499 -15.69 26.28 -23.81
C PHE A 499 -16.12 26.12 -22.35
N VAL A 500 -15.63 27.01 -21.49
CA VAL A 500 -15.94 27.04 -20.05
C VAL A 500 -17.45 27.11 -19.82
N GLY A 501 -17.96 26.24 -18.93
CA GLY A 501 -19.37 26.21 -18.53
C GLY A 501 -20.32 25.44 -19.46
N VAL A 502 -19.87 24.99 -20.63
CA VAL A 502 -20.71 24.19 -21.55
C VAL A 502 -20.95 22.79 -21.01
N GLY A 503 -19.91 22.11 -20.48
CA GLY A 503 -20.05 20.79 -19.84
C GLY A 503 -21.05 20.81 -18.67
N ALA A 504 -20.91 21.77 -17.75
CA ALA A 504 -21.84 21.96 -16.63
C ALA A 504 -23.29 22.25 -17.09
N SER A 505 -23.48 23.00 -18.18
CA SER A 505 -24.83 23.24 -18.74
C SER A 505 -25.45 21.97 -19.31
N ARG A 506 -24.66 21.11 -19.97
CA ARG A 506 -25.13 19.82 -20.52
C ARG A 506 -25.52 18.84 -19.41
N ILE A 507 -24.77 18.81 -18.30
CA ILE A 507 -25.12 18.00 -17.13
C ILE A 507 -26.47 18.44 -16.56
N ARG A 508 -26.68 19.75 -16.35
CA ARG A 508 -27.97 20.28 -15.89
C ARG A 508 -29.12 19.87 -16.80
N ASP A 509 -28.96 20.08 -18.11
CA ASP A 509 -29.98 19.73 -19.10
C ASP A 509 -30.24 18.21 -19.15
N LEU A 510 -29.20 17.37 -19.05
CA LEU A 510 -29.34 15.91 -18.98
C LEU A 510 -30.18 15.48 -17.76
N PHE A 511 -29.83 15.97 -16.57
CA PHE A 511 -30.57 15.62 -15.35
C PHE A 511 -31.98 16.20 -15.34
N ASP A 512 -32.22 17.37 -15.92
CA ASP A 512 -33.56 17.93 -16.07
C ASP A 512 -34.43 17.11 -17.03
N GLN A 513 -33.86 16.60 -18.12
CA GLN A 513 -34.55 15.68 -19.03
C GLN A 513 -34.81 14.32 -18.37
N ALA A 514 -33.86 13.79 -17.61
CA ALA A 514 -34.00 12.53 -16.88
C ALA A 514 -35.08 12.62 -15.80
N LYS A 515 -35.12 13.70 -15.01
CA LYS A 515 -36.16 13.96 -14.00
C LYS A 515 -37.56 13.98 -14.60
N LYS A 516 -37.73 14.56 -15.80
CA LYS A 516 -39.02 14.58 -16.53
C LYS A 516 -39.46 13.19 -17.00
N ASN A 517 -38.52 12.26 -17.17
CA ASN A 517 -38.75 10.90 -17.63
C ASN A 517 -38.57 9.85 -16.50
N ALA A 518 -38.57 10.27 -15.24
CA ALA A 518 -38.38 9.38 -14.10
C ALA A 518 -39.57 8.40 -13.94
N PRO A 519 -39.33 7.14 -13.54
CA PRO A 519 -38.02 6.52 -13.28
C PRO A 519 -37.30 6.14 -14.58
N CYS A 520 -36.01 6.47 -14.68
CA CYS A 520 -35.15 6.23 -15.83
C CYS A 520 -33.73 5.86 -15.38
N ILE A 521 -32.89 5.44 -16.34
CA ILE A 521 -31.46 5.18 -16.12
C ILE A 521 -30.63 6.17 -16.94
N ILE A 522 -29.63 6.76 -16.30
CA ILE A 522 -28.57 7.53 -16.95
C ILE A 522 -27.30 6.68 -16.94
N PHE A 523 -26.80 6.37 -18.13
CA PHE A 523 -25.54 5.67 -18.33
C PHE A 523 -24.48 6.66 -18.84
N MET A 524 -23.39 6.74 -18.08
CA MET A 524 -22.20 7.52 -18.42
C MET A 524 -21.07 6.53 -18.72
N ASP A 525 -20.74 6.37 -20.00
CA ASP A 525 -19.55 5.58 -20.41
C ASP A 525 -18.28 6.40 -20.16
N GLU A 526 -17.13 5.75 -19.95
CA GLU A 526 -15.83 6.46 -19.78
C GLU A 526 -15.87 7.62 -18.77
N ILE A 527 -16.53 7.41 -17.62
CA ILE A 527 -16.65 8.44 -16.57
C ILE A 527 -15.28 8.90 -16.04
N ASP A 528 -14.23 8.09 -16.21
CA ASP A 528 -12.85 8.42 -15.90
C ASP A 528 -12.31 9.62 -16.72
N ALA A 529 -12.92 9.94 -17.86
CA ALA A 529 -12.63 11.15 -18.62
C ALA A 529 -12.99 12.44 -17.84
N VAL A 530 -14.01 12.38 -16.98
CA VAL A 530 -14.50 13.51 -16.14
C VAL A 530 -14.03 13.37 -14.69
N GLY A 531 -13.92 12.14 -14.19
CA GLY A 531 -13.62 11.80 -12.79
C GLY A 531 -12.13 11.62 -12.48
N ARG A 532 -11.22 12.07 -13.34
CA ARG A 532 -9.78 11.95 -13.09
C ARG A 532 -9.41 12.73 -11.83
N HIS A 533 -8.75 12.07 -10.88
CA HIS A 533 -8.30 12.70 -9.62
C HIS A 533 -7.58 14.03 -9.88
N ARG A 534 -7.85 15.00 -8.99
CA ARG A 534 -7.13 16.27 -8.86
C ARG A 534 -5.63 16.03 -9.03
N GLY A 535 -5.13 16.35 -10.22
CA GLY A 535 -3.76 16.14 -10.64
C GLY A 535 -3.38 17.29 -11.54
N ALA A 536 -2.30 17.97 -11.17
CA ALA A 536 -1.75 19.14 -11.84
C ALA A 536 -1.42 18.84 -13.31
N GLY A 537 -2.39 19.09 -14.20
CA GLY A 537 -2.21 19.15 -15.64
C GLY A 537 -2.10 20.61 -16.05
N ILE A 538 -0.94 21.00 -16.57
CA ILE A 538 -0.68 22.33 -17.13
C ILE A 538 -1.52 22.48 -18.41
N GLY A 539 -2.49 23.40 -18.40
CA GLY A 539 -3.33 23.74 -19.55
C GLY A 539 -4.75 24.05 -19.12
N GLY A 540 -5.34 25.13 -19.63
CA GLY A 540 -6.64 25.72 -19.22
C GLY A 540 -7.91 24.86 -19.44
N GLY A 541 -7.80 23.53 -19.35
CA GLY A 541 -8.92 22.59 -19.30
C GLY A 541 -9.25 22.10 -17.88
N HIS A 542 -8.57 22.56 -16.83
CA HIS A 542 -8.88 22.17 -15.44
C HIS A 542 -10.19 22.82 -14.96
N ASP A 543 -10.34 24.14 -15.16
CA ASP A 543 -11.51 24.90 -14.69
C ASP A 543 -12.83 24.39 -15.26
N GLU A 544 -12.84 23.98 -16.53
CA GLU A 544 -14.03 23.45 -17.21
C GLU A 544 -14.41 22.05 -16.73
N ARG A 545 -13.41 21.17 -16.55
CA ARG A 545 -13.63 19.81 -16.05
C ARG A 545 -14.04 19.81 -14.59
N GLU A 546 -13.44 20.66 -13.76
CA GLU A 546 -13.81 20.81 -12.36
C GLU A 546 -15.22 21.37 -12.19
N GLN A 547 -15.58 22.40 -12.96
CA GLN A 547 -16.93 22.95 -12.93
C GLN A 547 -17.97 21.92 -13.37
N THR A 548 -17.63 21.10 -14.37
CA THR A 548 -18.47 20.03 -14.90
C THR A 548 -18.60 18.87 -13.90
N LEU A 549 -17.51 18.45 -13.27
CA LEU A 549 -17.51 17.42 -12.21
C LEU A 549 -18.30 17.88 -10.97
N ASN A 550 -18.08 19.10 -10.50
CA ASN A 550 -18.82 19.67 -9.36
C ASN A 550 -20.32 19.85 -9.65
N GLN A 551 -20.72 19.91 -10.92
CA GLN A 551 -22.12 19.97 -11.31
C GLN A 551 -22.77 18.57 -11.37
N LEU A 552 -21.96 17.52 -11.57
CA LEU A 552 -22.39 16.12 -11.53
C LEU A 552 -22.60 15.62 -10.10
N LEU A 553 -21.73 16.04 -9.19
CA LEU A 553 -21.82 15.82 -7.73
C LEU A 553 -22.94 16.69 -7.13
#